data_AF-A0A011UAA5-F1
#
_entry.id   AF-A0A011UAA5-F1
#
_cell.length_a   1.000
_cell.length_b   1.000
_cell.length_c   1.000
_cell.angle_alpha   90.00
_cell.angle_beta   90.00
_cell.angle_gamma   90.00
#
_symmetry.space_group_name_H-M   'P 1'
#
loop_
_entity.id
_entity.type
_entity.pdbx_description
1 polymer ?
#
loop_
_entity_poly.entity_id
_entity_poly.type
_entity_poly.pdbx_seq_one_letter_code
_entity_poly.pdbx_strand_id
1 'polypeptide(L)'
;MCCIMGWCSVKADRDLMEKCFERTKSRGPDDSRYEAVPGGILAFHRLAIMGLTPDGMQPFRLGNSYVVCNGELYGFEKIRDDLASKGYRFQSDSDCEILLPMWEQYNTEMFAMLDAEFACIIFDGATGKFIAARDPIGIRPLYYGYDKDGAVVFASEPQNLVGICDKIMPFPPGHYYIDGKFHCYNDIAKPDHVCHDDHDTIYKNIHDKLVAGIEKRLVADAKVGFLLSGGLDSSLVCAVAQQKSDKPIRTFAIGMSEDAIDLKYAKETADYIGSEHTEIIITKDDVINALEEVVRLLGTFDITTIRASMGMYLICKAIHEQTDIRVLLTGEISDELFGYKYTDFAPSAEEFQREAEKRVHELHMYDVLRADRCISVNSLEARVPFGDLDFVKYVMAIDPEKKLNTYGKGKFLLRKAFEADGVLPDNILWREKAAFSDAVGHSLVNYLKAYAEDYYTEEEFETLRKKYTHAQPFTKESLLYREIFEKYYEGQGEMIVDFWMPNKTWEGCNVNDPSARVLSNYGASAE
;
A
#
# COMPACT_ATOMS: atom_id res chain seq x y z
N MET A 1 -8.51 -7.48 -3.30
CA MET A 1 -9.13 -6.18 -3.01
C MET A 1 -10.09 -5.88 -4.13
N CYS A 2 -11.13 -5.08 -3.93
CA CYS A 2 -11.99 -4.75 -5.06
C CYS A 2 -11.28 -3.88 -6.11
N CYS A 3 -11.91 -3.72 -7.28
CA CYS A 3 -11.52 -2.74 -8.28
C CYS A 3 -12.72 -1.85 -8.61
N ILE A 4 -12.49 -0.56 -8.78
CA ILE A 4 -13.50 0.42 -9.17
C ILE A 4 -13.08 1.14 -10.44
N MET A 5 -14.06 1.50 -11.28
CA MET A 5 -13.86 2.38 -12.42
C MET A 5 -15.11 3.24 -12.65
N GLY A 6 -14.90 4.50 -13.03
CA GLY A 6 -15.98 5.42 -13.37
C GLY A 6 -15.63 6.24 -14.60
N TRP A 7 -16.39 6.11 -15.67
CA TRP A 7 -16.25 6.93 -16.87
C TRP A 7 -17.37 7.97 -16.89
N CYS A 8 -17.03 9.22 -16.55
CA CYS A 8 -17.99 10.29 -16.27
C CYS A 8 -18.44 11.01 -17.56
N SER A 9 -18.87 10.24 -18.55
CA SER A 9 -19.33 10.72 -19.85
C SER A 9 -20.59 10.01 -20.33
N VAL A 10 -21.58 10.77 -20.82
CA VAL A 10 -22.75 10.20 -21.53
C VAL A 10 -22.36 9.47 -22.82
N LYS A 11 -21.14 9.68 -23.31
CA LYS A 11 -20.56 9.02 -24.48
C LYS A 11 -19.57 7.91 -24.11
N ALA A 12 -19.51 7.51 -22.83
CA ALA A 12 -18.64 6.44 -22.39
C ALA A 12 -18.87 5.17 -23.24
N ASP A 13 -17.79 4.65 -23.82
CA ASP A 13 -17.83 3.43 -24.62
C ASP A 13 -17.79 2.24 -23.68
N ARG A 14 -18.93 1.58 -23.52
CA ARG A 14 -19.08 0.44 -22.62
C ARG A 14 -18.17 -0.72 -23.00
N ASP A 15 -18.05 -1.05 -24.28
CA ASP A 15 -17.25 -2.20 -24.72
C ASP A 15 -15.76 -1.94 -24.47
N LEU A 16 -15.30 -0.70 -24.72
CA LEU A 16 -13.94 -0.29 -24.39
C LEU A 16 -13.70 -0.28 -22.86
N MET A 17 -14.66 0.21 -22.08
CA MET A 17 -14.58 0.19 -20.62
C MET A 17 -14.46 -1.25 -20.10
N GLU A 18 -15.31 -2.16 -20.56
CA GLU A 18 -15.29 -3.57 -20.18
C GLU A 18 -13.92 -4.20 -20.50
N LYS A 19 -13.41 -3.99 -21.72
CA LYS A 19 -12.08 -4.48 -22.13
C LYS A 19 -10.94 -3.95 -21.26
N CYS A 20 -10.98 -2.67 -20.90
CA CYS A 20 -9.94 -2.05 -20.06
C CYS A 20 -10.07 -2.45 -18.60
N PHE A 21 -11.29 -2.61 -18.08
CA PHE A 21 -11.56 -2.96 -16.69
C PHE A 21 -11.21 -4.43 -16.40
N GLU A 22 -11.46 -5.35 -17.34
CA GLU A 22 -11.15 -6.78 -17.20
C GLU A 22 -9.66 -7.06 -16.91
N ARG A 23 -8.76 -6.13 -17.25
CA ARG A 23 -7.31 -6.21 -16.94
C ARG A 23 -7.04 -6.33 -15.44
N THR A 24 -7.95 -5.88 -14.58
CA THR A 24 -7.84 -5.92 -13.12
C THR A 24 -8.88 -6.80 -12.45
N LYS A 25 -9.53 -7.71 -13.19
CA LYS A 25 -10.48 -8.66 -12.61
C LYS A 25 -9.88 -9.53 -11.51
N SER A 26 -8.60 -9.85 -11.60
CA SER A 26 -7.93 -10.65 -10.57
C SER A 26 -7.93 -9.99 -9.18
N ARG A 27 -8.09 -8.66 -9.11
CA ARG A 27 -8.32 -7.95 -7.84
C ARG A 27 -9.61 -8.43 -7.17
N GLY A 28 -10.71 -8.42 -7.93
CA GLY A 28 -12.05 -8.80 -7.49
C GLY A 28 -12.66 -9.91 -8.35
N PRO A 29 -12.22 -11.16 -8.17
CA PRO A 29 -12.59 -12.27 -9.04
C PRO A 29 -14.00 -12.82 -8.79
N ASP A 30 -14.65 -12.45 -7.67
CA ASP A 30 -15.86 -13.14 -7.22
C ASP A 30 -17.10 -12.71 -8.02
N ASP A 31 -17.17 -11.44 -8.42
CA ASP A 31 -18.27 -10.92 -9.24
C ASP A 31 -17.88 -9.59 -9.94
N SER A 32 -18.58 -9.27 -11.03
CA SER A 32 -18.38 -8.05 -11.80
C SER A 32 -19.71 -7.39 -12.14
N ARG A 33 -19.81 -6.06 -11.98
CA ARG A 33 -20.99 -5.29 -12.37
C ARG A 33 -20.59 -4.01 -13.08
N TYR A 34 -21.35 -3.68 -14.12
CA TYR A 34 -21.26 -2.43 -14.87
C TYR A 34 -22.65 -1.79 -14.85
N GLU A 35 -22.76 -0.60 -14.28
CA GLU A 35 -24.01 0.12 -14.11
C GLU A 35 -23.96 1.43 -14.88
N ALA A 36 -24.90 1.60 -15.80
CA ALA A 36 -25.12 2.88 -16.45
C ALA A 36 -25.82 3.83 -15.47
N VAL A 37 -25.23 5.00 -15.26
CA VAL A 37 -25.83 6.07 -14.46
C VAL A 37 -26.07 7.29 -15.36
N PRO A 38 -26.96 8.23 -15.00
CA PRO A 38 -27.07 9.47 -15.75
C PRO A 38 -25.69 10.15 -15.81
N GLY A 39 -25.17 10.39 -17.01
CA GLY A 39 -23.85 11.04 -17.16
C GLY A 39 -22.64 10.10 -17.27
N GLY A 40 -22.78 8.78 -17.15
CA GLY A 40 -21.61 7.89 -17.25
C GLY A 40 -21.87 6.42 -16.95
N ILE A 41 -20.78 5.70 -16.66
CA ILE A 41 -20.80 4.28 -16.29
C ILE A 41 -19.93 4.09 -15.04
N LEU A 42 -20.44 3.35 -14.06
CA LEU A 42 -19.68 2.85 -12.91
C LEU A 42 -19.45 1.34 -13.07
N ALA A 43 -18.26 0.86 -12.76
CA ALA A 43 -17.93 -0.57 -12.79
C ALA A 43 -17.22 -1.01 -11.51
N PHE A 44 -17.45 -2.28 -11.16
CA PHE A 44 -16.93 -2.89 -9.94
C PHE A 44 -16.53 -4.35 -10.17
N HIS A 45 -15.33 -4.71 -9.74
CA HIS A 45 -14.88 -6.09 -9.56
C HIS A 45 -14.80 -6.36 -8.06
N ARG A 46 -15.49 -7.40 -7.59
CA ARG A 46 -15.67 -7.67 -6.17
C ARG A 46 -14.71 -8.74 -5.64
N LEU A 47 -14.02 -8.40 -4.56
CA LEU A 47 -13.47 -9.37 -3.62
C LEU A 47 -14.34 -9.34 -2.37
N ALA A 48 -15.13 -10.38 -2.12
CA ALA A 48 -16.00 -10.47 -0.96
C ALA A 48 -15.17 -10.78 0.30
N ILE A 49 -15.05 -9.79 1.19
CA ILE A 49 -14.35 -9.86 2.49
C ILE A 49 -15.31 -9.64 3.65
N MET A 50 -16.08 -8.54 3.62
CA MET A 50 -17.16 -8.23 4.54
C MET A 50 -18.51 -8.40 3.85
N GLY A 51 -19.44 -9.15 4.47
CA GLY A 51 -20.75 -9.45 3.91
C GLY A 51 -20.65 -10.34 2.66
N LEU A 52 -20.34 -11.62 2.84
CA LEU A 52 -20.05 -12.57 1.74
C LEU A 52 -21.23 -12.86 0.79
N THR A 53 -22.42 -12.33 1.07
CA THR A 53 -23.62 -12.51 0.24
C THR A 53 -23.60 -11.63 -1.00
N PRO A 54 -24.38 -11.96 -2.05
CA PRO A 54 -24.53 -11.09 -3.23
C PRO A 54 -25.03 -9.67 -2.93
N ASP A 55 -25.69 -9.46 -1.79
CA ASP A 55 -26.21 -8.15 -1.40
C ASP A 55 -25.11 -7.10 -1.17
N GLY A 56 -23.89 -7.52 -0.83
CA GLY A 56 -22.73 -6.62 -0.75
C GLY A 56 -22.12 -6.25 -2.11
N MET A 57 -22.76 -6.58 -3.24
CA MET A 57 -22.27 -6.27 -4.58
C MET A 57 -22.57 -4.83 -5.00
N GLN A 58 -21.55 -4.15 -5.50
CA GLN A 58 -21.60 -2.74 -5.88
C GLN A 58 -21.78 -2.55 -7.40
N PRO A 59 -22.23 -1.39 -7.91
CA PRO A 59 -22.52 -0.15 -7.18
C PRO A 59 -23.68 -0.30 -6.18
N PHE A 60 -23.53 0.25 -4.97
CA PHE A 60 -24.66 0.45 -4.07
C PHE A 60 -25.53 1.58 -4.60
N ARG A 61 -26.83 1.54 -4.28
CA ARG A 61 -27.81 2.52 -4.74
C ARG A 61 -28.68 3.02 -3.60
N LEU A 62 -28.86 4.33 -3.54
CA LEU A 62 -29.81 5.02 -2.66
C LEU A 62 -30.56 6.06 -3.47
N GLY A 63 -31.86 5.83 -3.71
CA GLY A 63 -32.65 6.67 -4.62
C GLY A 63 -32.09 6.66 -6.05
N ASN A 64 -31.59 7.81 -6.49
CA ASN A 64 -30.94 7.99 -7.80
C ASN A 64 -29.42 8.15 -7.71
N SER A 65 -28.85 7.99 -6.50
CA SER A 65 -27.41 8.09 -6.25
C SER A 65 -26.80 6.69 -6.20
N TYR A 66 -25.54 6.59 -6.62
CA TYR A 66 -24.80 5.35 -6.74
C TYR A 66 -23.39 5.51 -6.18
N VAL A 67 -22.82 4.46 -5.60
CA VAL A 67 -21.42 4.47 -5.15
C VAL A 67 -20.73 3.15 -5.46
N VAL A 68 -19.47 3.25 -5.90
CA VAL A 68 -18.51 2.15 -5.87
C VAL A 68 -17.35 2.52 -4.96
N CYS A 69 -16.84 1.56 -4.20
CA CYS A 69 -15.77 1.72 -3.23
C CYS A 69 -14.89 0.47 -3.23
N ASN A 70 -13.59 0.68 -3.45
CA ASN A 70 -12.56 -0.28 -3.10
C ASN A 70 -12.01 0.16 -1.74
N GLY A 71 -12.44 -0.48 -0.66
CA GLY A 71 -12.01 -0.11 0.68
C GLY A 71 -12.55 -0.99 1.77
N GLU A 72 -12.08 -0.71 2.98
CA GLU A 72 -12.52 -1.28 4.25
C GLU A 72 -12.75 -0.12 5.23
N LEU A 73 -13.98 0.04 5.72
CA LEU A 73 -14.38 1.05 6.68
C LEU A 73 -14.40 0.43 8.09
N TYR A 74 -13.36 0.71 8.87
CA TYR A 74 -13.21 0.12 10.20
C TYR A 74 -14.18 0.75 11.20
N GLY A 75 -14.78 -0.10 12.06
CA GLY A 75 -15.71 0.37 13.10
C GLY A 75 -17.01 0.98 12.56
N PHE A 76 -17.39 0.65 11.31
CA PHE A 76 -18.56 1.18 10.63
C PHE A 76 -19.88 0.88 11.35
N GLU A 77 -19.94 -0.12 12.23
CA GLU A 77 -21.13 -0.55 12.93
C GLU A 77 -21.76 0.59 13.73
N LYS A 78 -20.92 1.44 14.36
CA LYS A 78 -21.40 2.62 15.10
C LYS A 78 -22.09 3.63 14.17
N ILE A 79 -21.52 3.84 12.99
CA ILE A 79 -22.08 4.75 11.98
C ILE A 79 -23.36 4.14 11.40
N ARG A 80 -23.35 2.83 11.12
CA ARG A 80 -24.51 2.06 10.65
C ARG A 80 -25.68 2.16 11.63
N ASP A 81 -25.43 1.98 12.92
CA ASP A 81 -26.45 2.08 13.98
C ASP A 81 -27.04 3.49 14.10
N ASP A 82 -26.19 4.53 14.07
CA ASP A 82 -26.63 5.93 14.07
C ASP A 82 -27.51 6.25 12.85
N LEU A 83 -27.08 5.84 11.65
CA LEU A 83 -27.86 5.99 10.43
C LEU A 83 -29.18 5.20 10.47
N ALA A 84 -29.16 3.97 10.99
CA ALA A 84 -30.37 3.16 11.15
C ALA A 84 -31.37 3.83 12.10
N SER A 85 -30.90 4.47 13.17
CA SER A 85 -31.74 5.24 14.10
C SER A 85 -32.41 6.45 13.45
N LYS A 86 -31.81 6.97 12.37
CA LYS A 86 -32.35 8.06 11.52
C LYS A 86 -33.28 7.56 10.41
N GLY A 87 -33.52 6.26 10.34
CA GLY A 87 -34.49 5.64 9.42
C GLY A 87 -33.89 4.99 8.17
N TYR A 88 -32.57 4.98 8.02
CA TYR A 88 -31.91 4.25 6.93
C TYR A 88 -32.09 2.74 7.10
N ARG A 89 -32.39 2.04 5.99
CA ARG A 89 -32.54 0.59 5.96
C ARG A 89 -31.45 -0.01 5.08
N PHE A 90 -30.52 -0.72 5.72
CA PHE A 90 -29.43 -1.42 5.04
C PHE A 90 -29.91 -2.74 4.46
N GLN A 91 -29.38 -3.09 3.30
CA GLN A 91 -29.72 -4.31 2.54
C GLN A 91 -28.61 -5.36 2.62
N SER A 92 -27.40 -4.95 2.97
CA SER A 92 -26.22 -5.79 3.07
C SER A 92 -25.50 -5.58 4.41
N ASP A 93 -24.53 -6.45 4.67
CA ASP A 93 -23.58 -6.31 5.78
C ASP A 93 -22.22 -5.77 5.31
N SER A 94 -22.15 -5.23 4.08
CA SER A 94 -20.96 -4.52 3.64
C SER A 94 -20.83 -3.20 4.40
N ASP A 95 -19.64 -3.00 4.95
CA ASP A 95 -19.13 -1.77 5.50
C ASP A 95 -19.32 -0.55 4.57
N CYS A 96 -19.11 -0.75 3.26
CA CYS A 96 -19.22 0.29 2.25
C CYS A 96 -20.66 0.76 1.96
N GLU A 97 -21.71 0.06 2.41
CA GLU A 97 -23.10 0.48 2.18
C GLU A 97 -23.44 1.80 2.91
N ILE A 98 -22.71 2.14 3.98
CA ILE A 98 -22.93 3.38 4.74
C ILE A 98 -22.59 4.64 3.93
N LEU A 99 -21.83 4.53 2.84
CA LEU A 99 -21.29 5.68 2.12
C LEU A 99 -22.37 6.61 1.53
N LEU A 100 -23.43 6.07 0.93
CA LEU A 100 -24.50 6.91 0.38
C LEU A 100 -25.36 7.59 1.47
N PRO A 101 -25.79 6.89 2.53
CA PRO A 101 -26.40 7.55 3.69
C PRO A 101 -25.52 8.64 4.32
N MET A 102 -24.21 8.40 4.45
CA MET A 102 -23.28 9.42 4.92
C MET A 102 -23.18 10.61 3.96
N TRP A 103 -23.17 10.36 2.66
CA TRP A 103 -23.16 11.43 1.64
C TRP A 103 -24.42 12.30 1.72
N GLU A 104 -25.60 11.70 1.84
CA GLU A 104 -26.85 12.46 1.99
C GLU A 104 -26.87 13.32 3.26
N GLN A 105 -26.30 12.80 4.36
CA GLN A 105 -26.35 13.49 5.64
C GLN A 105 -25.24 14.54 5.84
N TYR A 106 -24.01 14.22 5.45
CA TYR A 106 -22.82 15.00 5.77
C TYR A 106 -22.11 15.56 4.53
N ASN A 107 -22.52 15.15 3.33
CA ASN A 107 -21.89 15.57 2.07
C ASN A 107 -20.35 15.35 2.14
N THR A 108 -19.54 16.25 1.61
CA THR A 108 -18.07 16.15 1.60
C THR A 108 -17.43 16.04 2.99
N GLU A 109 -18.11 16.44 4.07
CA GLU A 109 -17.58 16.30 5.43
C GLU A 109 -17.41 14.83 5.83
N MET A 110 -18.17 13.91 5.20
CA MET A 110 -18.10 12.48 5.49
C MET A 110 -16.68 11.92 5.35
N PHE A 111 -15.88 12.42 4.40
CA PHE A 111 -14.56 11.85 4.11
C PHE A 111 -13.59 11.99 5.29
N ALA A 112 -13.69 13.09 6.05
CA ALA A 112 -12.89 13.30 7.26
C ALA A 112 -13.38 12.49 8.46
N MET A 113 -14.61 11.96 8.41
CA MET A 113 -15.21 11.17 9.48
C MET A 113 -14.90 9.67 9.38
N LEU A 114 -14.44 9.20 8.20
CA LEU A 114 -14.16 7.79 7.95
C LEU A 114 -12.82 7.37 8.57
N ASP A 115 -12.86 6.35 9.43
CA ASP A 115 -11.69 5.56 9.83
C ASP A 115 -11.55 4.39 8.86
N ALA A 116 -10.94 4.63 7.70
CA ALA A 116 -11.01 3.71 6.58
C ALA A 116 -9.78 3.75 5.67
N GLU A 117 -9.54 2.62 5.01
CA GLU A 117 -8.69 2.51 3.84
C GLU A 117 -9.62 2.43 2.62
N PHE A 118 -9.69 3.47 1.78
CA PHE A 118 -10.72 3.53 0.74
C PHE A 118 -10.33 4.36 -0.50
N ALA A 119 -10.87 3.95 -1.63
CA ALA A 119 -11.06 4.76 -2.81
C ALA A 119 -12.51 4.59 -3.26
N CYS A 120 -13.24 5.68 -3.50
CA CYS A 120 -14.63 5.60 -3.93
C CYS A 120 -14.98 6.57 -5.04
N ILE A 121 -16.03 6.24 -5.80
CA ILE A 121 -16.66 7.10 -6.81
C ILE A 121 -18.17 7.10 -6.52
N ILE A 122 -18.71 8.29 -6.27
CA ILE A 122 -20.13 8.55 -6.03
C ILE A 122 -20.69 9.24 -7.27
N PHE A 123 -21.81 8.75 -7.78
CA PHE A 123 -22.70 9.53 -8.63
C PHE A 123 -23.83 10.06 -7.77
N ASP A 124 -23.91 11.38 -7.62
CA ASP A 124 -24.98 12.05 -6.89
C ASP A 124 -26.15 12.35 -7.81
N GLY A 125 -27.26 11.63 -7.62
CA GLY A 125 -28.47 11.77 -8.42
C GLY A 125 -29.21 13.09 -8.23
N ALA A 126 -28.95 13.83 -7.13
CA ALA A 126 -29.57 15.14 -6.90
C ALA A 126 -28.92 16.23 -7.75
N THR A 127 -27.60 16.17 -7.90
CA THR A 127 -26.82 17.18 -8.64
C THR A 127 -26.42 16.72 -10.04
N GLY A 128 -26.50 15.42 -10.33
CA GLY A 128 -26.02 14.82 -11.57
C GLY A 128 -24.50 14.78 -11.69
N LYS A 129 -23.77 14.83 -10.57
CA LYS A 129 -22.31 14.97 -10.54
C LYS A 129 -21.63 13.68 -10.13
N PHE A 130 -20.41 13.50 -10.61
CA PHE A 130 -19.48 12.49 -10.11
C PHE A 130 -18.54 13.11 -9.08
N ILE A 131 -18.38 12.41 -7.97
CA ILE A 131 -17.46 12.73 -6.88
C ILE A 131 -16.54 11.52 -6.73
N ALA A 132 -15.25 11.75 -6.52
CA ALA A 132 -14.32 10.68 -6.19
C ALA A 132 -13.49 11.07 -4.97
N ALA A 133 -13.09 10.12 -4.14
CA ALA A 133 -12.29 10.38 -2.96
C ALA A 133 -11.35 9.22 -2.66
N ARG A 134 -10.26 9.53 -1.96
CA ARG A 134 -9.22 8.58 -1.58
C ARG A 134 -8.81 8.80 -0.13
N ASP A 135 -8.46 7.72 0.56
CA ASP A 135 -8.03 7.75 1.96
C ASP A 135 -6.79 8.64 2.20
N PRO A 136 -6.56 9.10 3.45
CA PRO A 136 -5.52 10.09 3.76
C PRO A 136 -4.08 9.68 3.44
N ILE A 137 -3.80 8.38 3.43
CA ILE A 137 -2.45 7.85 3.21
C ILE A 137 -2.28 7.39 1.76
N GLY A 138 -3.38 7.06 1.09
CA GLY A 138 -3.40 6.52 -0.27
C GLY A 138 -3.24 5.00 -0.29
N ILE A 139 -3.68 4.31 0.77
CA ILE A 139 -3.61 2.86 0.94
C ILE A 139 -4.37 2.14 -0.17
N ARG A 140 -5.60 2.58 -0.46
CA ARG A 140 -6.35 2.07 -1.61
C ARG A 140 -6.03 2.92 -2.84
N PRO A 141 -5.75 2.30 -3.99
CA PRO A 141 -5.29 3.02 -5.16
C PRO A 141 -6.45 3.66 -5.92
N LEU A 142 -6.19 4.84 -6.47
CA LEU A 142 -7.08 5.54 -7.39
C LEU A 142 -6.24 6.40 -8.34
N TYR A 143 -6.58 6.36 -9.61
CA TYR A 143 -5.97 7.11 -10.70
C TYR A 143 -7.07 7.81 -11.48
N TYR A 144 -6.68 8.86 -12.19
CA TYR A 144 -7.59 9.56 -13.08
C TYR A 144 -6.90 9.99 -14.37
N GLY A 145 -7.71 10.24 -15.39
CA GLY A 145 -7.32 10.87 -16.64
C GLY A 145 -8.52 11.51 -17.30
N TYR A 146 -8.33 11.99 -18.52
CA TYR A 146 -9.41 12.56 -19.32
C TYR A 146 -9.52 11.80 -20.63
N ASP A 147 -10.75 11.49 -21.04
CA ASP A 147 -11.01 10.96 -22.38
C ASP A 147 -10.79 12.05 -23.45
N LYS A 148 -10.88 11.65 -24.72
CA LYS A 148 -10.73 12.55 -25.88
C LYS A 148 -11.72 13.73 -25.91
N ASP A 149 -12.84 13.62 -25.21
CA ASP A 149 -13.89 14.65 -25.13
C ASP A 149 -13.72 15.53 -23.88
N GLY A 150 -12.70 15.28 -23.06
CA GLY A 150 -12.39 16.01 -21.84
C GLY A 150 -13.17 15.56 -20.60
N ALA A 151 -13.89 14.43 -20.67
CA ALA A 151 -14.57 13.87 -19.51
C ALA A 151 -13.59 13.09 -18.63
N VAL A 152 -13.75 13.22 -17.31
CA VAL A 152 -12.88 12.54 -16.35
C VAL A 152 -13.19 11.05 -16.28
N VAL A 153 -12.13 10.23 -16.19
CA VAL A 153 -12.22 8.79 -15.99
C VAL A 153 -11.39 8.44 -14.76
N PHE A 154 -11.99 7.72 -13.81
CA PHE A 154 -11.35 7.24 -12.60
C PHE A 154 -11.18 5.72 -12.64
N ALA A 155 -10.09 5.19 -12.11
CA ALA A 155 -9.94 3.75 -11.92
C ALA A 155 -8.96 3.40 -10.79
N SER A 156 -9.12 2.22 -10.19
CA SER A 156 -8.19 1.75 -9.15
C SER A 156 -6.75 1.62 -9.66
N GLU A 157 -6.54 1.24 -10.91
CA GLU A 157 -5.21 1.07 -11.48
C GLU A 157 -5.03 1.81 -12.81
N PRO A 158 -3.81 2.30 -13.12
CA PRO A 158 -3.57 3.02 -14.36
C PRO A 158 -3.79 2.15 -15.60
N GLN A 159 -3.61 0.82 -15.50
CA GLN A 159 -3.84 -0.07 -16.65
C GLN A 159 -5.30 -0.09 -17.11
N ASN A 160 -6.26 0.29 -16.25
CA ASN A 160 -7.66 0.43 -16.66
C ASN A 160 -7.91 1.72 -17.47
N LEU A 161 -6.99 2.67 -17.44
CA LEU A 161 -7.09 3.95 -18.15
C LEU A 161 -6.28 3.97 -19.46
N VAL A 162 -5.30 3.06 -19.62
CA VAL A 162 -4.50 2.93 -20.84
C VAL A 162 -5.39 2.60 -22.04
N GLY A 163 -5.37 3.48 -23.04
CA GLY A 163 -6.20 3.39 -24.25
C GLY A 163 -7.52 4.17 -24.17
N ILE A 164 -7.85 4.74 -23.01
CA ILE A 164 -8.97 5.67 -22.82
C ILE A 164 -8.46 7.10 -22.60
N CYS A 165 -7.41 7.24 -21.79
CA CYS A 165 -6.82 8.53 -21.43
C CYS A 165 -5.45 8.71 -22.06
N ASP A 166 -5.18 9.91 -22.59
CA ASP A 166 -3.87 10.27 -23.14
C ASP A 166 -2.82 10.46 -22.04
N LYS A 167 -3.24 11.04 -20.90
CA LYS A 167 -2.42 11.26 -19.71
C LYS A 167 -3.13 10.72 -18.47
N ILE A 168 -2.42 9.91 -17.69
CA ILE A 168 -2.91 9.30 -16.46
C ILE A 168 -2.14 9.89 -15.28
N MET A 169 -2.85 10.23 -14.22
CA MET A 169 -2.28 10.78 -12.99
C MET A 169 -2.77 9.99 -11.78
N PRO A 170 -1.93 9.81 -10.73
CA PRO A 170 -2.41 9.30 -9.46
C PRO A 170 -3.40 10.29 -8.85
N PHE A 171 -4.51 9.77 -8.30
CA PHE A 171 -5.43 10.58 -7.52
C PHE A 171 -4.77 10.91 -6.16
N PRO A 172 -4.69 12.19 -5.74
CA PRO A 172 -3.96 12.58 -4.54
C PRO A 172 -4.58 11.98 -3.26
N PRO A 173 -3.78 11.36 -2.36
CA PRO A 173 -4.25 10.89 -1.06
C PRO A 173 -4.88 11.99 -0.21
N GLY A 174 -5.88 11.67 0.60
CA GLY A 174 -6.51 12.64 1.50
C GLY A 174 -7.30 13.74 0.80
N HIS A 175 -7.68 13.51 -0.46
CA HIS A 175 -8.47 14.44 -1.25
C HIS A 175 -9.80 13.84 -1.69
N TYR A 176 -10.74 14.73 -2.00
CA TYR A 176 -11.88 14.43 -2.85
C TYR A 176 -11.86 15.32 -4.10
N TYR A 177 -12.50 14.84 -5.16
CA TYR A 177 -12.69 15.53 -6.42
C TYR A 177 -14.18 15.84 -6.61
N ILE A 178 -14.50 17.10 -6.89
CA ILE A 178 -15.83 17.55 -7.27
C ILE A 178 -15.71 18.78 -8.18
N ASP A 179 -16.59 18.89 -9.19
CA ASP A 179 -16.64 20.05 -10.08
C ASP A 179 -15.29 20.44 -10.73
N GLY A 180 -14.50 19.44 -11.13
CA GLY A 180 -13.21 19.71 -11.79
C GLY A 180 -12.06 20.05 -10.84
N LYS A 181 -12.26 19.97 -9.52
CA LYS A 181 -11.29 20.41 -8.53
C LYS A 181 -11.02 19.35 -7.46
N PHE A 182 -9.76 19.31 -7.02
CA PHE A 182 -9.34 18.53 -5.87
C PHE A 182 -9.39 19.38 -4.60
N HIS A 183 -9.86 18.78 -3.52
CA HIS A 183 -9.98 19.38 -2.20
C HIS A 183 -9.33 18.46 -1.19
N CYS A 184 -8.26 18.93 -0.54
CA CYS A 184 -7.64 18.19 0.57
C CYS A 184 -8.56 18.25 1.78
N TYR A 185 -8.96 17.09 2.31
CA TYR A 185 -9.73 16.99 3.54
C TYR A 185 -8.87 16.49 4.72
N ASN A 186 -7.73 15.86 4.45
CA ASN A 186 -6.80 15.39 5.48
C ASN A 186 -5.38 15.19 4.91
N ASP A 187 -4.46 16.13 5.20
CA ASP A 187 -3.02 15.97 4.93
C ASP A 187 -2.36 15.30 6.15
N ILE A 188 -2.47 13.97 6.23
CA ILE A 188 -2.08 13.22 7.44
C ILE A 188 -0.57 13.27 7.74
N ALA A 189 0.24 13.57 6.73
CA ALA A 189 1.69 13.70 6.93
C ALA A 189 2.03 14.95 7.74
N LYS A 190 1.23 16.02 7.66
CA LYS A 190 1.49 17.30 8.34
C LYS A 190 0.72 17.36 9.65
N PRO A 191 1.38 17.17 10.81
CA PRO A 191 0.69 17.27 12.10
C PRO A 191 0.28 18.72 12.39
N ASP A 192 -0.93 18.91 12.95
CA ASP A 192 -1.43 20.24 13.34
C ASP A 192 -0.66 20.85 14.53
N HIS A 193 0.04 20.01 15.29
CA HIS A 193 0.81 20.40 16.47
C HIS A 193 1.95 19.43 16.73
N VAL A 194 2.94 19.86 17.50
CA VAL A 194 4.00 18.99 18.04
C VAL A 194 3.57 18.48 19.42
N CYS A 195 3.64 17.17 19.60
CA CYS A 195 3.37 16.45 20.84
C CYS A 195 4.67 16.33 21.65
N HIS A 196 4.67 16.92 22.84
CA HIS A 196 5.83 16.93 23.75
C HIS A 196 5.69 15.96 24.94
N ASP A 197 4.85 14.93 24.80
CA ASP A 197 4.67 13.85 25.78
C ASP A 197 6.02 13.28 26.26
N ASP A 198 6.15 12.91 27.53
CA ASP A 198 7.35 12.23 28.03
C ASP A 198 7.54 10.83 27.40
N HIS A 199 8.72 10.23 27.58
CA HIS A 199 9.06 8.94 26.96
C HIS A 199 8.10 7.82 27.36
N ASP A 200 7.72 7.72 28.63
CA ASP A 200 6.80 6.68 29.11
C ASP A 200 5.41 6.83 28.47
N THR A 201 4.92 8.06 28.35
CA THR A 201 3.66 8.36 27.67
C THR A 201 3.75 8.05 26.17
N ILE A 202 4.86 8.38 25.52
CA ILE A 202 5.12 8.03 24.11
C ILE A 202 5.10 6.52 23.91
N TYR A 203 5.81 5.76 24.75
CA TYR A 203 5.86 4.30 24.66
C TYR A 203 4.46 3.70 24.80
N LYS A 204 3.72 4.13 25.82
CA LYS A 204 2.33 3.69 26.05
C LYS A 204 1.41 4.04 24.88
N ASN A 205 1.49 5.25 24.34
CA ASN A 205 0.62 5.66 23.25
C ASN A 205 0.96 4.97 21.93
N ILE A 206 2.25 4.77 21.61
CA ILE A 206 2.67 3.95 20.45
C ILE A 206 2.12 2.53 20.60
N HIS A 207 2.31 1.92 21.77
CA HIS A 207 1.82 0.59 22.08
C HIS A 207 0.30 0.48 21.89
N ASP A 208 -0.45 1.26 22.67
CA ASP A 208 -1.92 1.15 22.74
C ASP A 208 -2.57 1.45 21.39
N LYS A 209 -2.06 2.45 20.66
CA LYS A 209 -2.60 2.83 19.34
C LYS A 209 -2.28 1.80 18.27
N LEU A 210 -1.07 1.22 18.26
CA LEU A 210 -0.73 0.17 17.30
C LEU A 210 -1.54 -1.09 17.58
N VAL A 211 -1.70 -1.48 18.86
CA VAL A 211 -2.54 -2.62 19.25
C VAL A 211 -3.98 -2.41 18.79
N ALA A 212 -4.57 -1.24 19.05
CA ALA A 212 -5.91 -0.90 18.58
C ALA A 212 -6.01 -0.90 17.04
N GLY A 213 -4.98 -0.39 16.35
CA GLY A 213 -4.86 -0.38 14.89
C GLY A 213 -4.82 -1.78 14.27
N ILE A 214 -4.17 -2.73 14.94
CA ILE A 214 -4.12 -4.14 14.57
C ILE A 214 -5.47 -4.81 14.85
N GLU A 215 -6.03 -4.65 16.05
CA GLU A 215 -7.30 -5.27 16.46
C GLU A 215 -8.43 -4.98 15.49
N LYS A 216 -8.62 -3.70 15.10
CA LYS A 216 -9.69 -3.34 14.16
C LYS A 216 -9.53 -3.96 12.77
N ARG A 217 -8.30 -4.30 12.38
CA ARG A 217 -7.97 -4.91 11.09
C ARG A 217 -8.08 -6.43 11.11
N LEU A 218 -8.35 -7.05 12.26
CA LEU A 218 -8.61 -8.49 12.37
C LEU A 218 -10.07 -8.85 12.01
N VAL A 219 -10.98 -7.88 12.00
CA VAL A 219 -12.40 -8.08 11.72
C VAL A 219 -12.61 -8.39 10.23
N ALA A 220 -12.93 -9.64 9.90
CA ALA A 220 -13.24 -10.08 8.54
C ALA A 220 -14.15 -11.32 8.57
N ASP A 221 -15.11 -11.44 7.64
CA ASP A 221 -15.85 -12.69 7.45
C ASP A 221 -15.00 -13.75 6.71
N ALA A 222 -13.99 -13.30 5.97
CA ALA A 222 -13.03 -14.14 5.26
C ALA A 222 -11.80 -14.50 6.11
N LYS A 223 -11.02 -15.51 5.67
CA LYS A 223 -9.84 -15.97 6.41
C LYS A 223 -8.68 -14.98 6.29
N VAL A 224 -8.08 -14.69 7.46
CA VAL A 224 -6.97 -13.76 7.64
C VAL A 224 -5.65 -14.51 7.78
N GLY A 225 -4.62 -14.06 7.06
CA GLY A 225 -3.24 -14.50 7.16
C GLY A 225 -2.29 -13.32 7.34
N PHE A 226 -1.01 -13.61 7.57
CA PHE A 226 -0.02 -12.61 7.95
C PHE A 226 1.29 -12.82 7.21
N LEU A 227 1.86 -11.74 6.67
CA LEU A 227 3.23 -11.77 6.15
C LEU A 227 4.20 -11.60 7.31
N LEU A 228 5.07 -12.58 7.53
CA LEU A 228 6.05 -12.61 8.63
C LEU A 228 7.46 -12.71 8.05
N SER A 229 8.20 -11.60 8.07
CA SER A 229 9.59 -11.58 7.60
C SER A 229 10.62 -11.82 8.71
N GLY A 230 10.21 -11.86 9.98
CA GLY A 230 11.16 -11.86 11.11
C GLY A 230 11.87 -10.51 11.32
N GLY A 231 11.45 -9.45 10.61
CA GLY A 231 11.79 -8.07 10.95
C GLY A 231 10.86 -7.54 12.06
N LEU A 232 11.28 -6.46 12.73
CA LEU A 232 10.53 -5.87 13.86
C LEU A 232 9.04 -5.66 13.54
N ASP A 233 8.75 -5.03 12.40
CA ASP A 233 7.42 -4.49 12.09
C ASP A 233 6.39 -5.60 11.86
N SER A 234 6.71 -6.54 10.96
CA SER A 234 5.85 -7.70 10.67
C SER A 234 5.71 -8.62 11.88
N SER A 235 6.77 -8.77 12.68
CA SER A 235 6.77 -9.57 13.89
C SER A 235 5.84 -8.98 14.95
N LEU A 236 5.85 -7.66 15.15
CA LEU A 236 4.91 -6.99 16.08
C LEU A 236 3.46 -7.18 15.66
N VAL A 237 3.16 -7.03 14.36
CA VAL A 237 1.81 -7.27 13.83
C VAL A 237 1.35 -8.71 14.10
N CYS A 238 2.21 -9.69 13.81
CA CYS A 238 1.90 -11.10 14.04
C CYS A 238 1.73 -11.43 15.53
N ALA A 239 2.62 -10.91 16.39
CA ALA A 239 2.59 -11.18 17.83
C ALA A 239 1.33 -10.64 18.49
N VAL A 240 0.97 -9.37 18.21
CA VAL A 240 -0.26 -8.78 18.73
C VAL A 240 -1.49 -9.50 18.18
N ALA A 241 -1.52 -9.81 16.88
CA ALA A 241 -2.63 -10.55 16.29
C ALA A 241 -2.82 -11.94 16.93
N GLN A 242 -1.72 -12.66 17.19
CA GLN A 242 -1.77 -13.95 17.85
C GLN A 242 -2.28 -13.86 19.30
N GLN A 243 -1.93 -12.81 20.05
CA GLN A 243 -2.46 -12.59 21.40
C GLN A 243 -3.98 -12.34 21.41
N LYS A 244 -4.55 -11.88 20.29
CA LYS A 244 -5.99 -11.64 20.12
C LYS A 244 -6.72 -12.83 19.48
N SER A 245 -6.02 -13.92 19.22
CA SER A 245 -6.57 -15.12 18.59
C SER A 245 -6.46 -16.33 19.51
N ASP A 246 -7.59 -17.02 19.73
CA ASP A 246 -7.62 -18.30 20.45
C ASP A 246 -7.05 -19.48 19.64
N LYS A 247 -6.75 -19.25 18.36
CA LYS A 247 -6.19 -20.24 17.44
C LYS A 247 -4.85 -19.76 16.88
N PRO A 248 -3.95 -20.68 16.49
CA PRO A 248 -2.76 -20.31 15.74
C PRO A 248 -3.13 -19.48 14.51
N ILE A 249 -2.57 -18.27 14.40
CA ILE A 249 -2.67 -17.46 13.18
C ILE A 249 -1.82 -18.10 12.08
N ARG A 250 -2.17 -17.87 10.82
CA ARG A 250 -1.42 -18.41 9.67
C ARG A 250 -0.40 -17.39 9.18
N THR A 251 0.89 -17.71 9.30
CA THR A 251 1.99 -16.81 8.95
C THR A 251 2.75 -17.35 7.74
N PHE A 252 3.20 -16.43 6.87
CA PHE A 252 3.89 -16.77 5.63
C PHE A 252 5.19 -15.98 5.51
N ALA A 253 6.28 -16.67 5.21
CA ALA A 253 7.57 -16.08 4.90
C ALA A 253 8.07 -16.55 3.53
N ILE A 254 8.96 -15.77 2.90
CA ILE A 254 9.56 -16.12 1.62
C ILE A 254 11.06 -15.90 1.65
N GLY A 255 11.81 -16.79 0.99
CA GLY A 255 13.26 -16.68 0.87
C GLY A 255 13.81 -17.36 -0.37
N MET A 256 14.99 -16.91 -0.80
CA MET A 256 15.76 -17.52 -1.88
C MET A 256 16.32 -18.88 -1.45
N SER A 257 16.36 -19.85 -2.37
CA SER A 257 16.87 -21.19 -2.11
C SER A 257 18.34 -21.25 -1.65
N GLU A 258 19.13 -20.21 -1.93
CA GLU A 258 20.57 -20.17 -1.67
C GLU A 258 20.94 -19.46 -0.35
N ASP A 259 20.23 -18.38 0.00
CA ASP A 259 20.69 -17.43 1.02
C ASP A 259 19.55 -16.70 1.76
N ALA A 260 18.45 -17.41 2.04
CA ALA A 260 17.30 -16.90 2.79
C ALA A 260 17.59 -16.63 4.28
N ILE A 261 18.23 -15.51 4.60
CA ILE A 261 18.59 -15.12 5.98
C ILE A 261 17.34 -14.92 6.86
N ASP A 262 16.28 -14.29 6.33
CA ASP A 262 15.13 -13.89 7.14
C ASP A 262 14.19 -15.03 7.52
N LEU A 263 14.20 -16.16 6.78
CA LEU A 263 13.39 -17.33 7.12
C LEU A 263 13.70 -17.85 8.53
N LYS A 264 14.97 -17.79 8.95
CA LYS A 264 15.36 -18.15 10.31
C LYS A 264 14.64 -17.30 11.36
N TYR A 265 14.60 -15.98 11.17
CA TYR A 265 14.00 -15.04 12.13
C TYR A 265 12.47 -15.08 12.08
N ALA A 266 11.91 -15.28 10.88
CA ALA A 266 10.48 -15.51 10.70
C ALA A 266 10.05 -16.77 11.45
N LYS A 267 10.79 -17.87 11.29
CA LYS A 267 10.56 -19.12 12.01
C LYS A 267 10.69 -18.96 13.52
N GLU A 268 11.72 -18.28 13.99
CA GLU A 268 11.91 -18.01 15.42
C GLU A 268 10.72 -17.23 16.02
N THR A 269 10.26 -16.20 15.31
CA THR A 269 9.08 -15.43 15.72
C THR A 269 7.84 -16.32 15.71
N ALA A 270 7.65 -17.12 14.65
CA ALA A 270 6.51 -18.02 14.52
C ALA A 270 6.44 -19.08 15.63
N ASP A 271 7.60 -19.67 15.97
CA ASP A 271 7.73 -20.64 17.05
C ASP A 271 7.45 -19.99 18.41
N TYR A 272 7.89 -18.74 18.63
CA TYR A 272 7.65 -17.98 19.86
C TYR A 272 6.16 -17.66 20.07
N ILE A 273 5.47 -17.19 19.03
CA ILE A 273 4.06 -16.81 19.12
C ILE A 273 3.12 -18.03 18.98
N GLY A 274 3.61 -19.16 18.48
CA GLY A 274 2.80 -20.37 18.27
C GLY A 274 1.90 -20.32 17.03
N SER A 275 2.35 -19.65 15.95
CA SER A 275 1.60 -19.54 14.69
C SER A 275 1.75 -20.78 13.80
N GLU A 276 0.79 -21.02 12.90
CA GLU A 276 0.91 -21.99 11.81
C GLU A 276 1.73 -21.38 10.68
N HIS A 277 3.03 -21.70 10.64
CA HIS A 277 4.00 -21.07 9.75
C HIS A 277 4.21 -21.83 8.43
N THR A 278 4.26 -21.10 7.33
CA THR A 278 4.60 -21.62 5.99
C THR A 278 5.75 -20.82 5.39
N GLU A 279 6.80 -21.51 4.97
CA GLU A 279 7.94 -20.93 4.26
C GLU A 279 7.81 -21.22 2.76
N ILE A 280 7.92 -20.18 1.94
CA ILE A 280 7.94 -20.26 0.49
C ILE A 280 9.38 -20.08 0.02
N ILE A 281 9.90 -21.07 -0.71
CA ILE A 281 11.26 -21.02 -1.26
C ILE A 281 11.18 -20.71 -2.76
N ILE A 282 11.94 -19.71 -3.19
CA ILE A 282 12.02 -19.28 -4.60
C ILE A 282 13.43 -19.40 -5.15
N THR A 283 13.52 -19.57 -6.46
CA THR A 283 14.76 -19.73 -7.22
C THR A 283 15.09 -18.51 -8.07
N LYS A 284 16.29 -18.48 -8.66
CA LYS A 284 16.65 -17.48 -9.69
C LYS A 284 15.62 -17.42 -10.82
N ASP A 285 15.19 -18.58 -11.31
CA ASP A 285 14.28 -18.65 -12.45
C ASP A 285 12.90 -18.10 -12.11
N ASP A 286 12.40 -18.34 -10.88
CA ASP A 286 11.14 -17.74 -10.42
C ASP A 286 11.21 -16.21 -10.43
N VAL A 287 12.34 -15.64 -9.99
CA VAL A 287 12.57 -14.19 -9.99
C VAL A 287 12.64 -13.64 -11.42
N ILE A 288 13.47 -14.20 -12.30
CA ILE A 288 13.65 -13.67 -13.65
C ILE A 288 12.37 -13.83 -14.48
N ASN A 289 11.68 -14.97 -14.38
CA ASN A 289 10.45 -15.23 -15.12
C ASN A 289 9.28 -14.32 -14.68
N ALA A 290 9.27 -13.88 -13.41
CA ALA A 290 8.24 -12.99 -12.90
C ALA A 290 8.50 -11.50 -13.19
N LEU A 291 9.72 -11.11 -13.59
CA LEU A 291 10.12 -9.71 -13.65
C LEU A 291 9.20 -8.85 -14.53
N GLU A 292 8.97 -9.27 -15.78
CA GLU A 292 8.15 -8.50 -16.72
C GLU A 292 6.71 -8.32 -16.20
N GLU A 293 6.14 -9.39 -15.65
CA GLU A 293 4.80 -9.39 -15.07
C GLU A 293 4.70 -8.48 -13.84
N VAL A 294 5.72 -8.48 -12.97
CA VAL A 294 5.78 -7.62 -11.79
C VAL A 294 5.88 -6.15 -12.19
N VAL A 295 6.73 -5.79 -13.15
CA VAL A 295 6.80 -4.40 -13.64
C VAL A 295 5.46 -3.97 -14.26
N ARG A 296 4.86 -4.86 -15.06
CA ARG A 296 3.55 -4.63 -15.68
C ARG A 296 2.44 -4.42 -14.66
N LEU A 297 2.31 -5.25 -13.63
CA LEU A 297 1.21 -5.13 -12.66
C LEU A 297 1.40 -3.94 -11.72
N LEU A 298 2.64 -3.57 -11.40
CA LEU A 298 2.90 -2.43 -10.52
C LEU A 298 2.58 -1.11 -11.22
N GLY A 299 2.86 -1.02 -12.52
CA GLY A 299 2.79 0.25 -13.25
C GLY A 299 3.80 1.27 -12.72
N THR A 300 5.02 0.81 -12.45
CA THR A 300 6.16 1.64 -12.03
C THR A 300 7.45 1.14 -12.68
N PHE A 301 8.45 2.00 -12.76
CA PHE A 301 9.82 1.66 -13.16
C PHE A 301 10.81 1.77 -11.99
N ASP A 302 10.33 2.06 -10.77
CA ASP A 302 11.20 2.26 -9.60
C ASP A 302 11.94 0.99 -9.18
N ILE A 303 13.26 1.10 -9.01
CA ILE A 303 14.15 -0.02 -8.71
C ILE A 303 13.80 -0.68 -7.37
N THR A 304 13.62 0.13 -6.32
CA THR A 304 13.39 -0.36 -4.95
C THR A 304 12.07 -1.10 -4.86
N THR A 305 11.03 -0.48 -5.43
CA THR A 305 9.68 -1.02 -5.48
C THR A 305 9.68 -2.34 -6.24
N ILE A 306 10.29 -2.42 -7.43
CA ILE A 306 10.31 -3.65 -8.24
C ILE A 306 11.08 -4.76 -7.51
N ARG A 307 12.30 -4.49 -7.01
CA ARG A 307 13.10 -5.49 -6.28
C ARG A 307 12.35 -6.08 -5.09
N ALA A 308 11.73 -5.23 -4.27
CA ALA A 308 10.95 -5.69 -3.11
C ALA A 308 9.65 -6.40 -3.54
N SER A 309 9.05 -5.98 -4.65
CA SER A 309 7.82 -6.58 -5.17
C SER A 309 8.02 -7.99 -5.71
N MET A 310 9.22 -8.37 -6.15
CA MET A 310 9.49 -9.74 -6.61
C MET A 310 9.13 -10.78 -5.55
N GLY A 311 9.66 -10.62 -4.33
CA GLY A 311 9.36 -11.52 -3.22
C GLY A 311 7.88 -11.42 -2.79
N MET A 312 7.35 -10.20 -2.71
CA MET A 312 5.96 -10.00 -2.28
C MET A 312 4.95 -10.58 -3.28
N TYR A 313 5.16 -10.44 -4.58
CA TYR A 313 4.31 -11.03 -5.60
C TYR A 313 4.35 -12.56 -5.55
N LEU A 314 5.54 -13.15 -5.46
CA LEU A 314 5.71 -14.60 -5.47
C LEU A 314 5.12 -15.25 -4.21
N ILE A 315 5.26 -14.63 -3.02
CA ILE A 315 4.61 -15.15 -1.80
C ILE A 315 3.09 -15.01 -1.87
N CYS A 316 2.56 -13.90 -2.39
CA CYS A 316 1.11 -13.71 -2.52
C CYS A 316 0.50 -14.69 -3.52
N LYS A 317 1.21 -14.95 -4.63
CA LYS A 317 0.83 -15.97 -5.60
C LYS A 317 0.79 -17.36 -4.96
N ALA A 318 1.82 -17.74 -4.21
CA ALA A 318 1.84 -19.01 -3.50
C ALA A 318 0.70 -19.12 -2.46
N ILE A 319 0.42 -18.07 -1.70
CA ILE A 319 -0.69 -18.03 -0.72
C ILE A 319 -2.03 -18.23 -1.44
N HIS A 320 -2.26 -17.52 -2.55
CA HIS A 320 -3.48 -17.64 -3.33
C HIS A 320 -3.67 -19.05 -3.92
N GLU A 321 -2.60 -19.64 -4.47
CA GLU A 321 -2.66 -20.95 -5.13
C GLU A 321 -2.74 -22.12 -4.15
N GLN A 322 -2.22 -21.97 -2.93
CA GLN A 322 -2.04 -23.09 -1.98
C GLN A 322 -2.95 -23.00 -0.75
N THR A 323 -3.68 -21.89 -0.57
CA THR A 323 -4.48 -21.64 0.63
C THR A 323 -5.83 -21.02 0.30
N ASP A 324 -6.65 -20.87 1.33
CA ASP A 324 -7.93 -20.18 1.31
C ASP A 324 -7.91 -18.85 2.08
N ILE A 325 -6.71 -18.31 2.33
CA ILE A 325 -6.55 -16.96 2.86
C ILE A 325 -7.07 -15.94 1.84
N ARG A 326 -7.72 -14.89 2.34
CA ARG A 326 -8.29 -13.81 1.50
C ARG A 326 -7.87 -12.43 1.98
N VAL A 327 -7.45 -12.30 3.24
CA VAL A 327 -6.93 -11.06 3.83
C VAL A 327 -5.51 -11.30 4.33
N LEU A 328 -4.59 -10.38 4.02
CA LEU A 328 -3.21 -10.39 4.48
C LEU A 328 -2.90 -9.10 5.24
N LEU A 329 -2.43 -9.24 6.48
CA LEU A 329 -1.84 -8.13 7.23
C LEU A 329 -0.33 -8.07 6.98
N THR A 330 0.20 -6.85 6.86
CA THR A 330 1.62 -6.58 6.62
C THR A 330 2.16 -5.50 7.56
N GLY A 331 3.49 -5.37 7.66
CA GLY A 331 4.17 -4.38 8.50
C GLY A 331 4.62 -3.10 7.77
N GLU A 332 4.04 -2.80 6.61
CA GLU A 332 4.36 -1.61 5.80
C GLU A 332 4.04 -0.30 6.55
N ILE A 333 4.54 0.85 6.08
CA ILE A 333 4.31 2.19 6.66
C ILE A 333 5.14 2.49 7.93
N SER A 334 5.64 1.46 8.64
CA SER A 334 6.43 1.67 9.85
C SER A 334 7.74 2.44 9.61
N ASP A 335 8.47 2.15 8.53
CA ASP A 335 9.76 2.81 8.24
C ASP A 335 9.59 4.28 7.88
N GLU A 336 8.50 4.64 7.21
CA GLU A 336 8.18 6.02 6.83
C GLU A 336 7.88 6.90 8.04
N LEU A 337 7.31 6.30 9.09
CA LEU A 337 6.95 7.00 10.34
C LEU A 337 8.13 7.11 11.32
N PHE A 338 8.94 6.05 11.44
CA PHE A 338 10.00 5.94 12.45
C PHE A 338 11.42 6.06 11.88
N GLY A 339 11.56 6.13 10.57
CA GLY A 339 12.84 6.30 9.86
C GLY A 339 13.41 5.01 9.26
N TYR A 340 14.07 5.17 8.12
CA TYR A 340 14.93 4.17 7.48
C TYR A 340 16.38 4.26 7.98
N LYS A 341 17.24 3.31 7.59
CA LYS A 341 18.69 3.38 7.88
C LYS A 341 19.36 4.69 7.43
N TYR A 342 18.94 5.29 6.30
CA TYR A 342 19.54 6.57 5.86
C TYR A 342 19.08 7.77 6.72
N THR A 343 17.99 7.61 7.48
CA THR A 343 17.51 8.68 8.37
C THR A 343 18.37 8.86 9.61
N ASP A 344 19.28 7.92 9.89
CA ASP A 344 20.38 8.10 10.85
C ASP A 344 21.33 9.24 10.46
N PHE A 345 21.39 9.60 9.18
CA PHE A 345 22.19 10.72 8.66
C PHE A 345 21.41 12.04 8.57
N ALA A 346 20.18 12.10 9.08
CA ALA A 346 19.41 13.33 9.10
C ALA A 346 20.18 14.43 9.86
N PRO A 347 20.41 15.61 9.27
CA PRO A 347 21.27 16.64 9.86
C PRO A 347 20.60 17.38 11.03
N SER A 348 19.28 17.27 11.16
CA SER A 348 18.49 17.84 12.26
C SER A 348 17.15 17.12 12.41
N ALA A 349 16.48 17.34 13.53
CA ALA A 349 15.14 16.82 13.78
C ALA A 349 14.10 17.37 12.79
N GLU A 350 14.28 18.63 12.36
CA GLU A 350 13.43 19.25 11.33
C GLU A 350 13.61 18.56 9.97
N GLU A 351 14.84 18.24 9.57
CA GLU A 351 15.10 17.54 8.31
C GLU A 351 14.60 16.08 8.36
N PHE A 352 14.71 15.40 9.51
CA PHE A 352 14.06 14.11 9.71
C PHE A 352 12.54 14.20 9.53
N GLN A 353 11.90 15.20 10.12
CA GLN A 353 10.44 15.39 10.01
C GLN A 353 10.02 15.70 8.57
N ARG A 354 10.74 16.57 7.86
CA ARG A 354 10.49 16.87 6.44
C ARG A 354 10.63 15.62 5.57
N GLU A 355 11.61 14.77 5.86
CA GLU A 355 11.77 13.50 5.15
C GLU A 355 10.61 12.55 5.47
N ALA A 356 10.21 12.40 6.73
CA ALA A 356 9.04 11.58 7.09
C ALA A 356 7.76 12.07 6.41
N GLU A 357 7.52 13.38 6.40
CA GLU A 357 6.39 14.00 5.67
C GLU A 357 6.39 13.64 4.19
N LYS A 358 7.54 13.84 3.52
CA LYS A 358 7.72 13.46 2.12
C LYS A 358 7.45 11.97 1.91
N ARG A 359 7.97 11.10 2.76
CA ARG A 359 7.81 9.65 2.60
C ARG A 359 6.35 9.24 2.75
N VAL A 360 5.62 9.81 3.71
CA VAL A 360 4.17 9.57 3.85
C VAL A 360 3.40 10.09 2.62
N HIS A 361 3.74 11.26 2.07
CA HIS A 361 3.12 11.76 0.83
C HIS A 361 3.40 10.86 -0.38
N GLU A 362 4.56 10.21 -0.43
CA GLU A 362 4.99 9.41 -1.57
C GLU A 362 4.68 7.91 -1.42
N LEU A 363 4.26 7.43 -0.25
CA LEU A 363 3.94 6.02 0.06
C LEU A 363 3.12 5.35 -1.05
N HIS A 364 2.11 6.06 -1.56
CA HIS A 364 1.18 5.56 -2.56
C HIS A 364 1.81 5.29 -3.94
N MET A 365 3.06 5.70 -4.17
CA MET A 365 3.84 5.44 -5.38
C MET A 365 4.91 4.35 -5.19
N TYR A 366 5.20 3.97 -3.94
CA TYR A 366 6.29 3.05 -3.59
C TYR A 366 5.77 1.89 -2.73
N ASP A 367 5.96 1.91 -1.41
CA ASP A 367 5.72 0.78 -0.52
C ASP A 367 4.26 0.34 -0.46
N VAL A 368 3.34 1.29 -0.38
CA VAL A 368 1.89 1.00 -0.41
C VAL A 368 1.45 0.56 -1.81
N LEU A 369 2.06 1.08 -2.88
CA LEU A 369 1.80 0.61 -4.25
C LEU A 369 2.16 -0.87 -4.37
N ARG A 370 3.36 -1.27 -3.93
CA ARG A 370 3.80 -2.66 -3.91
C ARG A 370 2.87 -3.53 -3.08
N ALA A 371 2.58 -3.13 -1.85
CA ALA A 371 1.70 -3.87 -0.95
C ALA A 371 0.32 -4.09 -1.58
N ASP A 372 -0.29 -3.05 -2.14
CA ASP A 372 -1.58 -3.20 -2.80
C ASP A 372 -1.49 -4.11 -4.03
N ARG A 373 -0.59 -3.84 -4.98
CA ARG A 373 -0.58 -4.50 -6.28
C ARG A 373 -0.22 -5.97 -6.19
N CYS A 374 0.84 -6.30 -5.44
CA CYS A 374 1.29 -7.68 -5.30
C CYS A 374 0.26 -8.57 -4.59
N ILE A 375 -0.47 -8.01 -3.61
CA ILE A 375 -1.51 -8.74 -2.87
C ILE A 375 -2.79 -8.83 -3.70
N SER A 376 -3.28 -7.71 -4.23
CA SER A 376 -4.57 -7.66 -4.92
C SER A 376 -4.58 -8.41 -6.24
N VAL A 377 -3.52 -8.39 -7.05
CA VAL A 377 -3.46 -9.14 -8.31
C VAL A 377 -3.63 -10.65 -8.11
N ASN A 378 -3.33 -11.14 -6.90
CA ASN A 378 -3.51 -12.52 -6.47
C ASN A 378 -4.83 -12.74 -5.71
N SER A 379 -5.84 -11.90 -5.93
CA SER A 379 -7.17 -12.03 -5.32
C SER A 379 -7.16 -12.02 -3.78
N LEU A 380 -6.26 -11.25 -3.18
CA LEU A 380 -6.15 -11.06 -1.73
C LEU A 380 -6.39 -9.58 -1.37
N GLU A 381 -6.74 -9.31 -0.12
CA GLU A 381 -6.81 -7.96 0.44
C GLU A 381 -5.61 -7.66 1.33
N ALA A 382 -5.01 -6.48 1.16
CA ALA A 382 -3.95 -6.00 2.04
C ALA A 382 -4.54 -5.14 3.16
N ARG A 383 -4.06 -5.33 4.39
CA ARG A 383 -4.33 -4.45 5.53
C ARG A 383 -3.01 -4.05 6.17
N VAL A 384 -2.85 -2.76 6.46
CA VAL A 384 -1.57 -2.17 6.92
C VAL A 384 -1.76 -1.47 8.27
N PRO A 385 -1.62 -2.17 9.41
CA PRO A 385 -1.93 -1.60 10.73
C PRO A 385 -1.11 -0.38 11.13
N PHE A 386 0.12 -0.23 10.66
CA PHE A 386 0.92 0.99 10.86
C PHE A 386 0.37 2.19 10.06
N GLY A 387 -0.47 1.94 9.04
CA GLY A 387 -1.25 2.96 8.34
C GLY A 387 -2.54 3.34 9.06
N ASP A 388 -2.66 3.01 10.34
CA ASP A 388 -3.80 3.42 11.13
C ASP A 388 -3.86 4.95 11.31
N LEU A 389 -5.03 5.57 11.10
CA LEU A 389 -5.12 7.04 11.10
C LEU A 389 -4.81 7.64 12.48
N ASP A 390 -5.22 7.01 13.58
CA ASP A 390 -4.92 7.51 14.94
C ASP A 390 -3.45 7.27 15.30
N PHE A 391 -2.91 6.11 14.93
CA PHE A 391 -1.49 5.81 15.09
C PHE A 391 -0.59 6.78 14.32
N VAL A 392 -0.83 6.96 13.01
CA VAL A 392 -0.05 7.85 12.15
C VAL A 392 -0.11 9.28 12.66
N LYS A 393 -1.31 9.80 12.98
CA LYS A 393 -1.47 11.16 13.54
C LYS A 393 -0.65 11.35 14.80
N TYR A 394 -0.64 10.36 15.71
CA TYR A 394 0.17 10.44 16.92
C TYR A 394 1.67 10.44 16.60
N VAL A 395 2.15 9.46 15.83
CA VAL A 395 3.59 9.30 15.55
C VAL A 395 4.15 10.48 14.73
N MET A 396 3.37 11.00 13.78
CA MET A 396 3.77 12.19 13.03
C MET A 396 3.82 13.44 13.92
N ALA A 397 2.98 13.54 14.95
CA ALA A 397 2.98 14.64 15.89
C ALA A 397 4.10 14.56 16.96
N ILE A 398 4.65 13.37 17.28
CA ILE A 398 5.74 13.24 18.26
C ILE A 398 6.88 14.20 17.92
N ASP A 399 7.35 14.93 18.93
CA ASP A 399 8.55 15.77 18.87
C ASP A 399 9.68 15.10 18.07
N PRO A 400 10.05 15.64 16.89
CA PRO A 400 11.03 15.01 16.01
C PRO A 400 12.38 14.77 16.68
N GLU A 401 12.76 15.55 17.69
CA GLU A 401 13.98 15.35 18.48
C GLU A 401 14.00 13.97 19.16
N LYS A 402 12.83 13.44 19.53
CA LYS A 402 12.70 12.12 20.17
C LYS A 402 12.71 10.97 19.16
N LYS A 403 12.39 11.26 17.89
CA LYS A 403 12.37 10.29 16.79
C LYS A 403 13.75 10.09 16.16
N LEU A 404 14.63 11.09 16.21
CA LEU A 404 16.02 10.95 15.77
C LEU A 404 16.70 9.76 16.45
N ASN A 405 17.51 9.03 15.68
CA ASN A 405 18.28 7.90 16.20
C ASN A 405 19.50 8.38 17.00
N THR A 406 19.25 8.90 18.20
CA THR A 406 20.29 9.25 19.20
C THR A 406 20.66 8.07 20.09
N TYR A 407 19.91 6.97 19.99
CA TYR A 407 20.02 5.77 20.83
C TYR A 407 20.95 4.69 20.24
N GLY A 408 21.44 4.89 19.01
CA GLY A 408 22.19 3.87 18.28
C GLY A 408 21.34 2.67 17.83
N LYS A 409 20.01 2.86 17.75
CA LYS A 409 19.05 1.83 17.35
C LYS A 409 17.87 2.44 16.58
N GLY A 410 17.72 2.05 15.31
CA GLY A 410 16.58 2.47 14.51
C GLY A 410 15.25 2.02 15.13
N LYS A 411 14.21 2.87 15.01
CA LYS A 411 12.87 2.66 15.60
C LYS A 411 12.89 2.42 17.11
N PHE A 412 13.81 3.06 17.83
CA PHE A 412 13.95 2.87 19.29
C PHE A 412 12.65 3.04 20.06
N LEU A 413 11.87 4.09 19.76
CA LEU A 413 10.59 4.36 20.43
C LEU A 413 9.60 3.19 20.26
N LEU A 414 9.51 2.63 19.05
CA LEU A 414 8.65 1.48 18.76
C LEU A 414 9.12 0.23 19.51
N ARG A 415 10.43 -0.04 19.56
CA ARG A 415 10.98 -1.19 20.30
C ARG A 415 10.68 -1.10 21.79
N LYS A 416 10.91 0.08 22.38
CA LYS A 416 10.62 0.36 23.79
C LYS A 416 9.14 0.25 24.13
N ALA A 417 8.25 0.64 23.22
CA ALA A 417 6.80 0.53 23.40
C ALA A 417 6.33 -0.92 23.63
N PHE A 418 7.06 -1.92 23.12
CA PHE A 418 6.66 -3.34 23.21
C PHE A 418 7.60 -4.18 24.09
N GLU A 419 8.62 -3.58 24.70
CA GLU A 419 9.62 -4.30 25.50
C GLU A 419 9.01 -4.93 26.77
N ALA A 420 8.13 -4.20 27.47
CA ALA A 420 7.57 -4.65 28.75
C ALA A 420 6.61 -5.85 28.62
N ASP A 421 5.98 -5.99 27.45
CA ASP A 421 4.88 -6.93 27.24
C ASP A 421 5.38 -8.32 26.83
N GLY A 422 6.67 -8.46 26.50
CA GLY A 422 7.26 -9.73 26.10
C GLY A 422 6.60 -10.34 24.86
N VAL A 423 6.00 -9.50 24.00
CA VAL A 423 5.26 -9.94 22.80
C VAL A 423 6.18 -10.58 21.74
N LEU A 424 7.46 -10.25 21.77
CA LEU A 424 8.51 -10.79 20.92
C LEU A 424 9.71 -11.22 21.77
N PRO A 425 10.52 -12.18 21.31
CA PRO A 425 11.80 -12.47 21.96
C PRO A 425 12.79 -11.32 21.73
N ASP A 426 13.66 -11.06 22.71
CA ASP A 426 14.57 -9.91 22.74
C ASP A 426 15.43 -9.78 21.47
N ASN A 427 15.90 -10.89 20.93
CA ASN A 427 16.75 -10.90 19.74
C ASN A 427 15.98 -10.50 18.46
N ILE A 428 14.66 -10.67 18.41
CA ILE A 428 13.81 -10.16 17.33
C ILE A 428 13.44 -8.69 17.61
N LEU A 429 12.99 -8.38 18.83
CA LEU A 429 12.60 -7.03 19.23
C LEU A 429 13.74 -6.02 19.06
N TRP A 430 14.98 -6.45 19.30
CA TRP A 430 16.20 -5.65 19.17
C TRP A 430 17.05 -6.04 17.96
N ARG A 431 16.49 -6.71 16.94
CA ARG A 431 17.21 -7.01 15.69
C ARG A 431 17.54 -5.75 14.89
N GLU A 432 18.71 -5.70 14.25
CA GLU A 432 19.02 -4.65 13.26
C GLU A 432 18.10 -4.73 12.03
N LYS A 433 17.84 -3.58 11.39
CA LYS A 433 16.98 -3.52 10.21
C LYS A 433 17.71 -4.06 8.98
N ALA A 434 17.10 -5.03 8.30
CA ALA A 434 17.43 -5.46 6.95
C ALA A 434 16.35 -4.96 5.96
N ALA A 435 16.75 -4.55 4.76
CA ALA A 435 15.80 -4.17 3.70
C ALA A 435 15.09 -5.41 3.14
N PHE A 436 13.83 -5.29 2.71
CA PHE A 436 13.01 -6.46 2.33
C PHE A 436 13.61 -7.31 1.19
N SER A 437 14.13 -6.67 0.13
CA SER A 437 14.80 -7.39 -0.97
C SER A 437 16.04 -8.16 -0.52
N ASP A 438 16.63 -7.76 0.60
CA ASP A 438 17.86 -8.33 1.15
C ASP A 438 17.54 -9.44 2.14
N ALA A 439 16.46 -9.23 2.90
CA ALA A 439 15.83 -10.21 3.76
C ALA A 439 15.43 -11.48 3.00
N VAL A 440 14.80 -11.33 1.83
CA VAL A 440 14.44 -12.48 0.98
C VAL A 440 15.69 -13.27 0.54
N GLY A 441 16.80 -12.57 0.28
CA GLY A 441 18.10 -13.16 -0.03
C GLY A 441 18.95 -12.18 -0.83
N HIS A 442 20.24 -12.09 -0.52
CA HIS A 442 21.15 -11.19 -1.25
C HIS A 442 21.22 -11.52 -2.74
N SER A 443 21.09 -12.80 -3.07
CA SER A 443 21.04 -13.37 -4.42
C SER A 443 19.94 -12.77 -5.30
N LEU A 444 18.75 -12.44 -4.77
CA LEU A 444 17.64 -11.88 -5.54
C LEU A 444 18.05 -10.60 -6.28
N VAL A 445 18.62 -9.64 -5.55
CA VAL A 445 19.09 -8.37 -6.10
C VAL A 445 20.25 -8.59 -7.08
N ASN A 446 21.16 -9.52 -6.75
CA ASN A 446 22.30 -9.82 -7.60
C ASN A 446 21.86 -10.43 -8.94
N TYR A 447 20.84 -11.29 -8.95
CA TYR A 447 20.31 -11.88 -10.18
C TYR A 447 19.64 -10.84 -11.07
N LEU A 448 18.86 -9.92 -10.51
CA LEU A 448 18.22 -8.84 -11.27
C LEU A 448 19.27 -7.91 -11.90
N LYS A 449 20.30 -7.53 -11.12
CA LYS A 449 21.43 -6.73 -11.63
C LYS A 449 22.18 -7.45 -12.74
N ALA A 450 22.55 -8.71 -12.53
CA ALA A 450 23.28 -9.50 -13.52
C ALA A 450 22.46 -9.70 -14.80
N TYR A 451 21.16 -9.96 -14.66
CA TYR A 451 20.25 -10.09 -15.79
C TYR A 451 20.20 -8.81 -16.64
N ALA A 452 20.12 -7.64 -15.99
CA ALA A 452 20.14 -6.36 -16.70
C ALA A 452 21.51 -6.02 -17.31
N GLU A 453 22.61 -6.42 -16.67
CA GLU A 453 23.96 -6.24 -17.17
C GLU A 453 24.21 -7.04 -18.46
N ASP A 454 23.69 -8.26 -18.52
CA ASP A 454 23.77 -9.13 -19.70
C ASP A 454 22.80 -8.68 -20.83
N TYR A 455 21.76 -7.92 -20.50
CA TYR A 455 20.73 -7.50 -21.45
C TYR A 455 21.16 -6.33 -22.36
N TYR A 456 22.03 -5.44 -21.87
CA TYR A 456 22.47 -4.25 -22.60
C TYR A 456 23.99 -4.14 -22.67
N THR A 457 24.51 -3.80 -23.85
CA THR A 457 25.85 -3.22 -23.96
C THR A 457 25.91 -1.81 -23.35
N GLU A 458 27.11 -1.33 -23.04
CA GLU A 458 27.28 0.03 -22.50
C GLU A 458 26.84 1.12 -23.50
N GLU A 459 27.10 0.91 -24.79
CA GLU A 459 26.69 1.82 -25.87
C GLU A 459 25.16 1.88 -26.00
N GLU A 460 24.49 0.74 -25.92
CA GLU A 460 23.02 0.67 -25.92
C GLU A 460 22.46 1.39 -24.69
N PHE A 461 22.98 1.11 -23.50
CA PHE A 461 22.53 1.78 -22.27
C PHE A 461 22.60 3.30 -22.39
N GLU A 462 23.76 3.84 -22.78
CA GLU A 462 23.98 5.28 -22.91
C GLU A 462 23.16 5.94 -24.02
N THR A 463 22.78 5.19 -25.04
CA THR A 463 21.94 5.67 -26.14
C THR A 463 20.46 5.63 -25.75
N LEU A 464 19.98 4.51 -25.22
CA LEU A 464 18.58 4.26 -24.91
C LEU A 464 18.10 5.12 -23.73
N ARG A 465 18.91 5.27 -22.67
CA ARG A 465 18.53 6.08 -21.50
C ARG A 465 18.25 7.54 -21.84
N LYS A 466 18.82 8.07 -22.93
CA LYS A 466 18.62 9.47 -23.38
C LYS A 466 17.23 9.74 -23.96
N LYS A 467 16.46 8.70 -24.27
CA LYS A 467 15.05 8.82 -24.68
C LYS A 467 14.16 9.36 -23.56
N TYR A 468 14.55 9.14 -22.31
CA TYR A 468 13.75 9.46 -21.13
C TYR A 468 14.25 10.73 -20.47
N THR A 469 13.44 11.79 -20.52
CA THR A 469 13.76 13.09 -19.91
C THR A 469 13.28 13.19 -18.46
N HIS A 470 12.13 12.58 -18.15
CA HIS A 470 11.61 12.43 -16.78
C HIS A 470 12.15 11.16 -16.13
N ALA A 471 12.67 11.28 -14.90
CA ALA A 471 13.28 10.19 -14.14
C ALA A 471 14.21 9.34 -15.00
N GLN A 472 15.26 9.96 -15.55
CA GLN A 472 16.15 9.32 -16.50
C GLN A 472 16.85 8.11 -15.85
N PRO A 473 16.79 6.91 -16.46
CA PRO A 473 17.52 5.74 -15.97
C PRO A 473 19.02 6.03 -15.77
N PHE A 474 19.61 5.51 -14.69
CA PHE A 474 21.01 5.73 -14.31
C PHE A 474 21.83 4.44 -14.09
N THR A 475 21.19 3.29 -14.25
CA THR A 475 21.80 1.95 -14.32
C THR A 475 21.11 1.12 -15.40
N LYS A 476 21.76 0.08 -15.93
CA LYS A 476 21.13 -0.87 -16.88
C LYS A 476 19.87 -1.51 -16.32
N GLU A 477 19.83 -1.78 -15.01
CA GLU A 477 18.65 -2.28 -14.31
C GLU A 477 17.49 -1.26 -14.35
N SER A 478 17.75 0.01 -14.03
CA SER A 478 16.72 1.05 -14.13
C SER A 478 16.24 1.27 -15.57
N LEU A 479 17.10 1.04 -16.57
CA LEU A 479 16.74 1.11 -17.98
C LEU A 479 15.84 -0.08 -18.37
N LEU A 480 16.20 -1.29 -17.95
CA LEU A 480 15.40 -2.49 -18.19
C LEU A 480 13.98 -2.30 -17.66
N TYR A 481 13.86 -1.84 -16.42
CA TYR A 481 12.56 -1.61 -15.79
C TYR A 481 11.77 -0.52 -16.51
N ARG A 482 12.45 0.55 -16.94
CA ARG A 482 11.84 1.62 -17.72
C ARG A 482 11.33 1.13 -19.07
N GLU A 483 12.10 0.36 -19.82
CA GLU A 483 11.66 -0.17 -21.12
C GLU A 483 10.49 -1.16 -20.99
N ILE A 484 10.48 -2.01 -19.95
CA ILE A 484 9.34 -2.88 -19.65
C ILE A 484 8.12 -2.04 -19.30
N PHE A 485 8.26 -1.02 -18.44
CA PHE A 485 7.15 -0.12 -18.09
C PHE A 485 6.55 0.56 -19.34
N GLU A 486 7.38 1.11 -20.22
CA GLU A 486 6.93 1.81 -21.44
C GLU A 486 6.23 0.88 -22.45
N LYS A 487 6.49 -0.44 -22.40
CA LYS A 487 5.74 -1.43 -23.19
C LYS A 487 4.25 -1.47 -22.83
N TYR A 488 3.91 -1.20 -21.57
CA TYR A 488 2.54 -1.32 -21.04
C TYR A 488 1.88 0.02 -20.71
N TYR A 489 2.70 1.04 -20.44
CA TYR A 489 2.29 2.36 -19.97
C TYR A 489 2.99 3.47 -20.76
N GLU A 490 3.03 3.32 -22.08
CA GLU A 490 3.73 4.23 -23.00
C GLU A 490 3.42 5.71 -22.68
N GLY A 491 4.47 6.47 -22.40
CA GLY A 491 4.41 7.91 -22.12
C GLY A 491 3.85 8.28 -20.75
N GLN A 492 3.54 7.32 -19.87
CA GLN A 492 2.93 7.58 -18.56
C GLN A 492 3.95 7.68 -17.41
N GLY A 493 5.23 7.89 -17.72
CA GLY A 493 6.30 7.92 -16.71
C GLY A 493 6.14 9.00 -15.62
N GLU A 494 5.40 10.08 -15.91
CA GLU A 494 5.10 11.15 -14.95
C GLU A 494 4.12 10.75 -13.83
N MET A 495 3.55 9.53 -13.88
CA MET A 495 2.79 8.97 -12.75
C MET A 495 3.66 8.73 -11.51
N ILE A 496 4.97 8.60 -11.70
CA ILE A 496 5.97 8.35 -10.66
C ILE A 496 6.87 9.58 -10.56
N VAL A 497 7.04 10.13 -9.36
CA VAL A 497 7.81 11.38 -9.16
C VAL A 497 9.27 11.24 -9.59
N ASP A 498 9.95 10.22 -9.08
CA ASP A 498 11.32 9.86 -9.46
C ASP A 498 11.62 8.42 -8.97
N PHE A 499 12.85 7.94 -9.11
CA PHE A 499 13.30 6.75 -8.39
C PHE A 499 13.35 7.02 -6.88
N TRP A 500 12.87 6.07 -6.08
CA TRP A 500 13.04 6.11 -4.63
C TRP A 500 14.52 6.02 -4.30
N MET A 501 15.05 7.02 -3.59
CA MET A 501 16.47 7.11 -3.21
C MET A 501 16.60 7.69 -1.81
N PRO A 502 17.65 7.29 -1.05
CA PRO A 502 18.11 8.05 0.11
C PRO A 502 18.27 9.53 -0.23
N ASN A 503 18.09 10.40 0.75
CA ASN A 503 18.21 11.83 0.53
C ASN A 503 19.66 12.21 0.16
N LYS A 504 19.91 12.42 -1.14
CA LYS A 504 21.25 12.66 -1.69
C LYS A 504 21.92 13.94 -1.18
N THR A 505 21.15 14.85 -0.56
CA THR A 505 21.69 16.09 0.00
C THR A 505 22.32 15.88 1.38
N TRP A 506 22.02 14.78 2.05
CA TRP A 506 22.57 14.45 3.36
C TRP A 506 23.94 13.78 3.24
N GLU A 507 24.83 14.07 4.19
CA GLU A 507 26.17 13.51 4.22
C GLU A 507 26.10 11.97 4.33
N GLY A 508 26.87 11.26 3.50
CA GLY A 508 26.86 9.80 3.46
C GLY A 508 25.70 9.16 2.67
N CYS A 509 24.77 9.95 2.13
CA CYS A 509 23.58 9.45 1.41
C CYS A 509 23.60 9.69 -0.12
N ASN A 510 24.64 10.34 -0.66
CA ASN A 510 24.79 10.54 -2.10
C ASN A 510 25.30 9.27 -2.80
N VAL A 511 24.38 8.33 -3.05
CA VAL A 511 24.66 7.02 -3.65
C VAL A 511 23.84 6.82 -4.94
N ASN A 512 24.31 5.90 -5.79
CA ASN A 512 23.65 5.50 -7.04
C ASN A 512 23.02 4.09 -6.98
N ASP A 513 22.84 3.56 -5.78
CA ASP A 513 22.01 2.38 -5.51
C ASP A 513 21.03 2.76 -4.40
N PRO A 514 19.72 2.54 -4.55
CA PRO A 514 18.77 2.85 -3.48
C PRO A 514 18.87 1.91 -2.29
N SER A 515 19.54 0.76 -2.42
CA SER A 515 19.69 -0.21 -1.33
C SER A 515 20.43 0.40 -0.15
N ALA A 516 19.95 0.14 1.07
CA ALA A 516 20.66 0.52 2.29
C ALA A 516 22.07 -0.11 2.37
N ARG A 517 22.35 -1.19 1.63
CA ARG A 517 23.67 -1.89 1.59
C ARG A 517 24.85 -1.00 1.25
N VAL A 518 24.63 0.09 0.52
CA VAL A 518 25.71 1.01 0.11
C VAL A 518 25.95 2.13 1.14
N LEU A 519 25.15 2.18 2.20
CA LEU A 519 25.32 3.14 3.30
C LEU A 519 26.35 2.62 4.31
N SER A 520 27.14 3.55 4.85
CA SER A 520 28.24 3.22 5.77
C SER A 520 27.77 2.59 7.09
N ASN A 521 26.55 2.86 7.53
CA ASN A 521 25.94 2.31 8.75
C ASN A 521 25.23 0.96 8.53
N TYR A 522 25.25 0.39 7.33
CA TYR A 522 24.58 -0.89 7.05
C TYR A 522 25.33 -2.10 7.59
N GLY A 523 26.67 -2.06 7.60
CA GLY A 523 27.54 -3.22 7.88
C GLY A 523 27.24 -3.98 9.18
N ALA A 524 26.67 -3.32 10.20
CA ALA A 524 26.24 -3.95 11.45
C ALA A 524 24.96 -4.82 11.34
N SER A 525 24.30 -4.83 10.17
CA SER A 525 23.01 -5.52 9.94
C SER A 525 23.13 -6.84 9.17
N ALA A 526 24.34 -7.16 8.67
CA ALA A 526 24.64 -8.35 7.87
C ALA A 526 25.49 -9.40 8.64
N GLU A 527 25.83 -9.11 9.90
CA GLU A 527 26.40 -10.03 10.89
C GLU A 527 25.27 -10.57 11.79
#